data_AF-A0A356J6V2-F1
#
_entry.id   AF-A0A356J6V2-F1
#
_cell.length_a   1.000
_cell.length_b   1.000
_cell.length_c   1.000
_cell.angle_alpha   90.00
_cell.angle_beta   90.00
_cell.angle_gamma   90.00
#
_symmetry.space_group_name_H-M   'P 1'
#
loop_
_entity.id
_entity.type
_entity.pdbx_description
1 polymer ?
#
loop_
_entity_poly.entity_id
_entity_poly.type
_entity_poly.pdbx_seq_one_letter_code
_entity_poly.pdbx_strand_id
1 'polypeptide(L)'
;MWRINHAPKRPTTEYLDVVLTRVEEDDDLRFRADAILAAAEKDTSLFAELFHCPQDPVRHGEGPFVGHHIRLILMTLYAIVDGKVHLMDIEEFRRLKGFEGEIEELEETIKEKVASLEVYALCHDLGKPSTIWFEAKPGSEGASLGFAVPISHAWADEREVKRQELIVRYRELFSVFAKERAEMSASDVQAEFFAQFQILIHYPGHAHSLAEPRLRALFAQVAEARRLTPNDAEDISHVIFQHMDAIVAFQRANLRAYNHFAHYARHYGRDADDFLDLLLAAIFLDAVCASRRRGVHGVWYDATLVVHFLAAEREYAPWKREQRLKAREDARRKEENRRLREAKLDGDSLLTLFQMQTSPQFGSILAAVHKAARGECPLPTSFPADILQELENRVMEYRSLI
;
A
#
# COMPACT_ATOMS: atom_id res chain seq x y z
N MET A 1 1.45 35.25 33.26
CA MET A 1 0.94 35.57 31.91
C MET A 1 1.76 34.78 30.90
N TRP A 2 1.46 33.50 30.71
CA TRP A 2 2.12 32.63 29.73
C TRP A 2 1.06 31.70 29.14
N ARG A 3 0.40 32.17 28.07
CA ARG A 3 -0.38 31.31 27.18
C ARG A 3 0.52 31.03 25.99
N ILE A 4 1.38 30.02 26.12
CA ILE A 4 1.96 29.41 24.93
C ILE A 4 0.87 28.47 24.40
N ASN A 5 0.06 29.01 23.48
CA ASN A 5 -0.74 28.19 22.58
C ASN A 5 0.24 27.41 21.70
N HIS A 6 0.76 26.29 22.19
CA HIS A 6 1.21 25.22 21.31
C HIS A 6 -0.06 24.59 20.72
N ALA A 7 -0.66 25.28 19.74
CA ALA A 7 -1.33 24.53 18.71
C ALA A 7 -0.24 23.60 18.14
N PRO A 8 -0.37 22.27 18.23
CA PRO A 8 0.60 21.38 17.61
C PRO A 8 0.75 21.85 16.16
N LYS A 9 1.99 22.10 15.73
CA LYS A 9 2.28 22.32 14.30
C LYS A 9 1.56 21.18 13.59
N ARG A 10 0.57 21.50 12.76
CA ARG A 10 -0.05 20.48 11.91
C ARG A 10 1.12 19.77 11.20
N PRO A 11 1.21 18.43 11.24
CA PRO A 11 2.20 17.75 10.43
C PRO A 11 2.06 18.27 9.00
N THR A 12 3.19 18.62 8.38
CA THR A 12 3.23 19.04 7.00
C THR A 12 2.78 17.85 6.17
N THR A 13 1.57 17.92 5.64
CA THR A 13 1.05 16.91 4.69
C THR A 13 1.61 17.17 3.30
N GLU A 14 1.75 16.11 2.53
CA GLU A 14 2.23 16.14 1.15
C GLU A 14 1.20 15.46 0.24
N TYR A 15 1.06 15.94 -1.00
CA TYR A 15 0.22 15.25 -1.99
C TYR A 15 0.81 13.88 -2.34
N LEU A 16 -0.07 12.92 -2.65
CA LEU A 16 0.30 11.55 -2.98
C LEU A 16 1.41 11.47 -4.03
N ASP A 17 1.32 12.32 -5.06
CA ASP A 17 2.29 12.39 -6.15
C ASP A 17 3.72 12.69 -5.65
N VAL A 18 3.83 13.62 -4.70
CA VAL A 18 5.11 14.04 -4.11
C VAL A 18 5.68 12.91 -3.26
N VAL A 19 4.81 12.25 -2.47
CA VAL A 19 5.20 11.12 -1.63
C VAL A 19 5.72 9.96 -2.49
N LEU A 20 5.00 9.58 -3.55
CA LEU A 20 5.39 8.48 -4.42
C LEU A 20 6.60 8.81 -5.30
N THR A 21 6.77 10.07 -5.72
CA THR A 21 8.01 10.50 -6.40
C THR A 21 9.22 10.31 -5.48
N ARG A 22 9.12 10.70 -4.20
CA ARG A 22 10.19 10.46 -3.21
C ARG A 22 10.46 8.96 -3.01
N VAL A 23 9.42 8.13 -3.00
CA VAL A 23 9.59 6.66 -2.92
C VAL A 23 10.37 6.16 -4.13
N GLU A 24 10.00 6.57 -5.36
CA GLU A 24 10.69 6.21 -6.61
C GLU A 24 12.17 6.61 -6.63
N GLU A 25 12.51 7.75 -6.00
CA GLU A 25 13.86 8.32 -5.92
C GLU A 25 14.70 7.75 -4.77
N ASP A 26 14.14 6.93 -3.88
CA ASP A 26 14.85 6.36 -2.74
C ASP A 26 15.69 5.13 -3.17
N ASP A 27 17.00 5.33 -3.23
CA ASP A 27 17.97 4.32 -3.68
C ASP A 27 17.95 3.04 -2.82
N ASP A 28 17.72 3.15 -1.50
CA ASP A 28 17.69 1.98 -0.60
C ASP A 28 16.46 1.10 -0.87
N LEU A 29 15.29 1.74 -1.03
CA LEU A 29 14.05 1.05 -1.39
C LEU A 29 14.17 0.40 -2.76
N ARG A 30 14.75 1.13 -3.72
CA ARG A 30 14.99 0.62 -5.08
C ARG A 30 15.92 -0.58 -5.07
N PHE A 31 17.05 -0.49 -4.37
CA PHE A 31 18.01 -1.59 -4.26
C PHE A 31 17.37 -2.85 -3.67
N ARG A 32 16.55 -2.69 -2.61
CA ARG A 32 15.82 -3.80 -1.98
C ARG A 32 14.81 -4.44 -2.94
N ALA A 33 14.02 -3.63 -3.65
CA ALA A 33 13.06 -4.12 -4.63
C ALA A 33 13.76 -4.84 -5.80
N ASP A 34 14.81 -4.25 -6.36
CA ASP A 34 15.59 -4.84 -7.46
C ASP A 34 16.27 -6.15 -7.05
N ALA A 35 16.75 -6.28 -5.82
CA ALA A 35 17.31 -7.53 -5.31
C ALA A 35 16.28 -8.67 -5.30
N ILE A 36 15.03 -8.38 -4.95
CA ILE A 36 13.93 -9.36 -4.94
C ILE A 36 13.53 -9.75 -6.35
N LEU A 37 13.38 -8.77 -7.24
CA LEU A 37 13.09 -9.03 -8.65
C LEU A 37 14.20 -9.86 -9.31
N ALA A 38 15.47 -9.51 -9.07
CA ALA A 38 16.61 -10.24 -9.61
C ALA A 38 16.72 -11.67 -9.06
N ALA A 39 16.33 -11.90 -7.79
CA ALA A 39 16.24 -13.24 -7.23
C ALA A 39 15.13 -14.05 -7.92
N ALA A 40 13.93 -13.48 -8.05
CA ALA A 40 12.80 -14.12 -8.70
C ALA A 40 13.09 -14.46 -10.18
N GLU A 41 13.72 -13.55 -10.93
CA GLU A 41 14.09 -13.76 -12.33
C GLU A 41 15.12 -14.89 -12.52
N LYS A 42 16.01 -15.10 -11.53
CA LYS A 42 16.97 -16.21 -11.54
C LYS A 42 16.33 -17.56 -11.22
N ASP A 43 15.27 -17.57 -10.41
CA ASP A 43 14.61 -18.80 -9.97
C ASP A 43 13.80 -19.46 -11.10
N THR A 44 13.19 -18.67 -12.00
CA THR A 44 12.40 -19.21 -13.12
C THR A 44 12.30 -18.24 -14.30
N SER A 45 12.25 -18.81 -15.51
CA SER A 45 12.01 -18.04 -16.74
C SER A 45 10.64 -17.37 -16.78
N LEU A 46 9.65 -17.87 -16.02
CA LEU A 46 8.32 -17.27 -15.96
C LEU A 46 8.34 -15.85 -15.38
N PHE A 47 9.23 -15.57 -14.42
CA PHE A 47 9.40 -14.22 -13.90
C PHE A 47 10.10 -13.31 -14.90
N ALA A 48 11.07 -13.82 -15.66
CA ALA A 48 11.66 -13.06 -16.77
C ALA A 48 10.59 -12.71 -17.83
N GLU A 49 9.74 -13.67 -18.20
CA GLU A 49 8.63 -13.44 -19.12
C GLU A 49 7.67 -12.34 -18.60
N LEU A 50 7.33 -12.39 -17.31
CA LEU A 50 6.52 -11.40 -16.62
C LEU A 50 7.17 -10.02 -16.59
N PHE A 51 8.39 -9.89 -16.06
CA PHE A 51 9.02 -8.60 -15.81
C PHE A 51 9.30 -7.82 -17.08
N HIS A 52 9.55 -8.53 -18.19
CA HIS A 52 9.74 -7.94 -19.51
C HIS A 52 8.44 -7.91 -20.33
N CYS A 53 7.28 -8.23 -19.74
CA CYS A 53 5.98 -8.15 -20.42
C CYS A 53 5.65 -6.67 -20.72
N PRO A 54 5.43 -6.29 -21.98
CA PRO A 54 5.13 -4.90 -22.39
C PRO A 54 3.95 -4.28 -21.64
N GLN A 55 3.98 -2.96 -21.40
CA GLN A 55 2.88 -2.13 -20.85
C GLN A 55 2.72 -0.80 -21.61
N ASP A 56 1.51 -0.23 -21.56
CA ASP A 56 1.20 1.07 -22.19
C ASP A 56 0.91 2.18 -21.15
N PRO A 57 1.25 3.45 -21.46
CA PRO A 57 1.20 4.55 -20.50
C PRO A 57 -0.22 5.07 -20.22
N VAL A 58 -1.26 4.58 -20.91
CA VAL A 58 -2.65 4.99 -20.64
C VAL A 58 -3.10 4.38 -19.31
N ARG A 59 -2.64 3.16 -19.01
CA ARG A 59 -2.99 2.43 -17.78
C ARG A 59 -1.82 2.30 -16.82
N HIS A 60 -0.59 2.27 -17.35
CA HIS A 60 0.63 1.95 -16.65
C HIS A 60 1.76 2.92 -17.06
N GLY A 61 1.75 4.11 -16.47
CA GLY A 61 2.71 5.18 -16.76
C GLY A 61 4.02 5.10 -15.97
N GLU A 62 4.25 4.05 -15.19
CA GLU A 62 5.43 3.82 -14.37
C GLU A 62 6.63 3.27 -15.17
N GLY A 63 6.37 2.64 -16.32
CA GLY A 63 7.41 2.15 -17.22
C GLY A 63 6.90 1.19 -18.29
N PRO A 64 7.75 0.84 -19.26
CA PRO A 64 7.35 0.08 -20.45
C PRO A 64 7.09 -1.41 -20.20
N PHE A 65 7.40 -1.93 -19.02
CA PHE A 65 7.28 -3.35 -18.71
C PHE A 65 6.82 -3.59 -17.28
N VAL A 66 6.08 -4.68 -17.06
CA VAL A 66 5.47 -5.05 -15.76
C VAL A 66 6.46 -5.10 -14.60
N GLY A 67 7.75 -5.35 -14.86
CA GLY A 67 8.78 -5.26 -13.82
C GLY A 67 8.87 -3.88 -13.15
N HIS A 68 8.55 -2.79 -13.86
CA HIS A 68 8.50 -1.44 -13.29
C HIS A 68 7.33 -1.27 -12.32
N HIS A 69 6.17 -1.80 -12.69
CA HIS A 69 4.98 -1.86 -11.84
C HIS A 69 5.26 -2.61 -10.54
N ILE A 70 5.76 -3.85 -10.65
CA ILE A 70 6.04 -4.69 -9.48
C ILE A 70 7.12 -4.06 -8.59
N ARG A 71 8.15 -3.44 -9.19
CA ARG A 71 9.17 -2.69 -8.43
C ARG A 71 8.52 -1.60 -7.59
N LEU A 72 7.63 -0.80 -8.17
CA LEU A 72 6.99 0.31 -7.47
C LEU A 72 6.04 -0.17 -6.35
N ILE A 73 5.34 -1.29 -6.55
CA ILE A 73 4.59 -1.98 -5.48
C ILE A 73 5.54 -2.31 -4.32
N LEU A 74 6.66 -2.99 -4.58
CA LEU A 74 7.61 -3.42 -3.56
C LEU A 74 8.26 -2.23 -2.84
N MET A 75 8.66 -1.19 -3.58
CA MET A 75 9.24 0.03 -3.00
C MET A 75 8.25 0.72 -2.08
N THR A 76 6.98 0.84 -2.48
CA THR A 76 5.94 1.45 -1.66
C THR A 76 5.63 0.61 -0.43
N LEU A 77 5.52 -0.71 -0.59
CA LEU A 77 5.33 -1.65 0.52
C LEU A 77 6.41 -1.45 1.58
N TYR A 78 7.68 -1.43 1.19
CA TYR A 78 8.78 -1.21 2.13
C TYR A 78 8.85 0.20 2.70
N ALA A 79 8.49 1.22 1.93
CA ALA A 79 8.40 2.59 2.43
C ALA A 79 7.41 2.70 3.61
N ILE A 80 6.28 2.01 3.52
CA ILE A 80 5.25 1.99 4.57
C ILE A 80 5.73 1.16 5.77
N VAL A 81 6.32 -0.01 5.53
CA VAL A 81 6.84 -0.90 6.57
C VAL A 81 7.95 -0.24 7.38
N ASP A 82 8.86 0.44 6.71
CA ASP A 82 10.00 1.11 7.33
C ASP A 82 9.60 2.47 7.96
N GLY A 83 8.32 2.87 7.88
CA GLY A 83 7.81 4.13 8.42
C GLY A 83 8.29 5.38 7.66
N LYS A 84 8.84 5.22 6.45
CA LYS A 84 9.20 6.33 5.55
C LYS A 84 7.96 7.01 4.96
N VAL A 85 6.84 6.28 4.91
CA VAL A 85 5.53 6.77 4.45
C VAL A 85 4.48 6.42 5.50
N HIS A 86 3.74 7.44 5.93
CA HIS A 86 2.51 7.30 6.70
C HIS A 86 1.33 7.77 5.87
N LEU A 87 0.29 6.94 5.76
CA LEU A 87 -0.87 7.25 4.92
C LEU A 87 -1.61 8.49 5.42
N MET A 88 -1.63 8.70 6.73
CA MET A 88 -2.23 9.91 7.30
C MET A 88 -1.48 11.19 6.93
N ASP A 89 -0.22 11.14 6.51
CA ASP A 89 0.54 12.32 6.09
C ASP A 89 0.33 12.69 4.61
N ILE A 90 -0.42 11.86 3.88
CA ILE A 90 -0.86 12.12 2.52
C ILE A 90 -2.08 13.06 2.54
N GLU A 91 -2.02 14.16 1.81
CA GLU A 91 -3.01 15.23 1.82
C GLU A 91 -4.40 14.74 1.37
N GLU A 92 -4.45 13.89 0.34
CA GLU A 92 -5.68 13.26 -0.16
C GLU A 92 -6.41 12.50 0.95
N PHE A 93 -5.68 11.71 1.75
CA PHE A 93 -6.24 10.94 2.87
C PHE A 93 -6.54 11.82 4.09
N ARG A 94 -5.68 12.79 4.42
CA ARG A 94 -5.92 13.73 5.54
C ARG A 94 -7.18 14.58 5.35
N ARG A 95 -7.57 14.84 4.10
CA ARG A 95 -8.80 15.56 3.74
C ARG A 95 -10.07 14.74 3.95
N LEU A 96 -9.99 13.41 4.00
CA LEU A 96 -11.14 12.53 4.22
C LEU A 96 -11.58 12.53 5.69
N LYS A 97 -12.26 13.59 6.10
CA LYS A 97 -12.73 13.75 7.49
C LYS A 97 -13.63 12.60 7.91
N GLY A 98 -13.27 11.96 9.02
CA GLY A 98 -14.00 10.82 9.57
C GLY A 98 -13.62 9.47 8.95
N PHE A 99 -12.57 9.41 8.14
CA PHE A 99 -11.94 8.18 7.63
C PHE A 99 -10.56 7.93 8.23
N GLU A 100 -10.14 8.72 9.22
CA GLU A 100 -8.84 8.55 9.87
C GLU A 100 -8.70 7.10 10.37
N GLY A 101 -9.81 6.58 10.94
CA GLY A 101 -10.16 5.20 11.29
C GLY A 101 -9.57 4.13 10.38
N GLU A 102 -10.06 4.22 9.17
CA GLU A 102 -9.90 3.29 8.08
C GLU A 102 -8.51 3.40 7.43
N ILE A 103 -7.96 4.63 7.36
CA ILE A 103 -6.67 4.87 6.73
C ILE A 103 -5.52 4.31 7.57
N GLU A 104 -5.55 4.45 8.90
CA GLU A 104 -4.52 3.84 9.75
C GLU A 104 -4.63 2.31 9.74
N GLU A 105 -5.85 1.75 9.67
CA GLU A 105 -6.03 0.29 9.58
C GLU A 105 -5.51 -0.26 8.25
N LEU A 106 -5.69 0.46 7.14
CA LEU A 106 -5.07 0.12 5.87
C LEU A 106 -3.53 0.08 5.99
N GLU A 107 -2.94 1.07 6.64
CA GLU A 107 -1.48 1.10 6.90
C GLU A 107 -1.03 -0.07 7.77
N GLU A 108 -1.74 -0.35 8.86
CA GLU A 108 -1.41 -1.47 9.75
C GLU A 108 -1.61 -2.83 9.06
N THR A 109 -2.66 -2.99 8.25
CA THR A 109 -2.86 -4.19 7.44
C THR A 109 -1.68 -4.43 6.51
N ILE A 110 -1.15 -3.37 5.89
CA ILE A 110 0.05 -3.46 5.04
C ILE A 110 1.26 -3.93 5.85
N LYS A 111 1.47 -3.38 7.05
CA LYS A 111 2.58 -3.74 7.95
C LYS A 111 2.46 -5.14 8.56
N GLU A 112 1.25 -5.60 8.83
CA GLU A 112 1.01 -6.93 9.40
C GLU A 112 1.09 -8.02 8.33
N LYS A 113 0.70 -7.70 7.09
CA LYS A 113 0.59 -8.66 5.97
C LYS A 113 1.72 -8.53 4.95
N VAL A 114 2.89 -8.01 5.33
CA VAL A 114 4.03 -7.75 4.42
C VAL A 114 4.39 -8.96 3.57
N ALA A 115 4.58 -10.13 4.19
CA ALA A 115 4.92 -11.35 3.47
C ALA A 115 3.85 -11.73 2.43
N SER A 116 2.58 -11.58 2.79
CA SER A 116 1.44 -11.87 1.91
C SER A 116 1.37 -10.88 0.74
N LEU A 117 1.62 -9.59 1.01
CA LEU A 117 1.63 -8.53 0.01
C LEU A 117 2.86 -8.59 -0.91
N GLU A 118 4.01 -9.08 -0.44
CA GLU A 118 5.15 -9.41 -1.31
C GLU A 118 4.81 -10.53 -2.29
N VAL A 119 4.12 -11.57 -1.83
CA VAL A 119 3.65 -12.67 -2.69
C VAL A 119 2.63 -12.13 -3.70
N TYR A 120 1.70 -11.28 -3.27
CA TYR A 120 0.79 -10.58 -4.18
C TYR A 120 1.55 -9.76 -5.23
N ALA A 121 2.51 -8.92 -4.81
CA ALA A 121 3.29 -8.08 -5.71
C ALA A 121 3.94 -8.90 -6.83
N LEU A 122 4.59 -10.01 -6.48
CA LEU A 122 5.26 -10.89 -7.43
C LEU A 122 4.27 -11.67 -8.30
N CYS A 123 3.12 -12.07 -7.77
CA CYS A 123 2.28 -13.09 -8.39
C CYS A 123 0.99 -12.58 -9.05
N HIS A 124 0.49 -11.40 -8.69
CA HIS A 124 -0.84 -10.93 -9.12
C HIS A 124 -1.00 -10.85 -10.65
N ASP A 125 0.11 -10.58 -11.32
CA ASP A 125 0.20 -10.39 -12.76
C ASP A 125 0.78 -11.57 -13.54
N LEU A 126 1.03 -12.73 -12.91
CA LEU A 126 1.67 -13.88 -13.57
C LEU A 126 0.99 -14.33 -14.88
N GLY A 127 -0.31 -14.07 -15.01
CA GLY A 127 -1.08 -14.37 -16.22
C GLY A 127 -0.84 -13.41 -17.40
N LYS A 128 -0.27 -12.22 -17.18
CA LYS A 128 -0.14 -11.18 -18.22
C LYS A 128 0.59 -11.69 -19.48
N PRO A 129 1.75 -12.38 -19.40
CA PRO A 129 2.44 -12.89 -20.58
C PRO A 129 1.59 -13.85 -21.42
N SER A 130 0.78 -14.68 -20.76
CA SER A 130 -0.08 -15.68 -21.42
C SER A 130 -1.34 -15.09 -22.04
N THR A 131 -1.76 -13.91 -21.61
CA THR A 131 -3.03 -13.27 -22.01
C THR A 131 -2.84 -11.97 -22.79
N ILE A 132 -1.60 -11.49 -22.95
CA ILE A 132 -1.31 -10.21 -23.59
C ILE A 132 -1.92 -10.11 -25.00
N TRP A 133 -2.53 -8.97 -25.26
CA TRP A 133 -3.13 -8.62 -26.55
C TRP A 133 -2.75 -7.19 -26.91
N PHE A 134 -2.44 -6.99 -28.19
CA PHE A 134 -2.04 -5.70 -28.75
C PHE A 134 -3.15 -5.13 -29.61
N GLU A 135 -3.40 -3.84 -29.42
CA GLU A 135 -4.25 -3.02 -30.29
C GLU A 135 -3.40 -1.84 -30.79
N ALA A 136 -3.63 -1.39 -32.03
CA ALA A 136 -2.98 -0.19 -32.55
C ALA A 136 -3.99 0.65 -33.30
N LYS A 137 -3.92 1.98 -33.14
CA LYS A 137 -4.86 2.91 -33.77
C LYS A 137 -4.76 2.81 -35.30
N PRO A 138 -5.89 2.72 -36.04
CA PRO A 138 -5.87 2.70 -37.49
C PRO A 138 -5.08 3.88 -38.08
N GLY A 139 -4.14 3.58 -38.97
CA GLY A 139 -3.25 4.57 -39.59
C GLY A 139 -2.03 4.96 -38.76
N SER A 140 -1.82 4.39 -37.57
CA SER A 140 -0.59 4.60 -36.79
C SER A 140 0.59 3.79 -37.33
N GLU A 141 1.79 4.14 -36.87
CA GLU A 141 3.00 3.36 -37.14
C GLU A 141 2.91 1.95 -36.53
N GLY A 142 2.36 1.82 -35.32
CA GLY A 142 2.11 0.52 -34.70
C GLY A 142 1.17 -0.38 -35.52
N ALA A 143 0.12 0.19 -36.12
CA ALA A 143 -0.75 -0.57 -37.02
C ALA A 143 0.00 -1.06 -38.26
N SER A 144 0.87 -0.22 -38.83
CA SER A 144 1.72 -0.56 -39.98
C SER A 144 2.74 -1.65 -39.66
N LEU A 145 3.16 -1.75 -38.40
CA LEU A 145 4.07 -2.78 -37.88
C LEU A 145 3.36 -4.09 -37.46
N GLY A 146 2.04 -4.15 -37.61
CA GLY A 146 1.24 -5.36 -37.38
C GLY A 146 0.71 -5.53 -35.96
N PHE A 147 0.70 -4.47 -35.14
CA PHE A 147 0.12 -4.50 -33.79
C PHE A 147 -1.41 -4.31 -33.75
N ALA A 148 -2.05 -4.07 -34.90
CA ALA A 148 -3.51 -4.05 -35.02
C ALA A 148 -4.06 -5.48 -35.11
N VAL A 149 -4.22 -6.14 -33.96
CA VAL A 149 -4.62 -7.54 -33.87
C VAL A 149 -6.08 -7.65 -33.43
N PRO A 150 -6.93 -8.50 -34.06
CA PRO A 150 -8.30 -8.74 -33.58
C PRO A 150 -8.33 -9.31 -32.16
N ILE A 151 -9.29 -8.86 -31.34
CA ILE A 151 -9.43 -9.31 -29.93
C ILE A 151 -9.59 -10.84 -29.79
N SER A 152 -10.10 -11.52 -30.80
CA SER A 152 -10.18 -12.99 -30.83
C SER A 152 -8.82 -13.69 -30.73
N HIS A 153 -7.71 -12.99 -30.97
CA HIS A 153 -6.36 -13.51 -30.71
C HIS A 153 -6.03 -13.65 -29.22
N ALA A 154 -6.72 -12.95 -28.34
CA ALA A 154 -6.43 -13.00 -26.91
C ALA A 154 -6.74 -14.38 -26.30
N TRP A 155 -7.73 -15.09 -26.84
CA TRP A 155 -8.29 -16.33 -26.26
C TRP A 155 -8.08 -17.59 -27.10
N ALA A 156 -7.37 -17.50 -28.22
CA ALA A 156 -7.15 -18.65 -29.11
C ALA A 156 -5.76 -19.26 -28.87
N ASP A 157 -5.71 -20.48 -28.32
CA ASP A 157 -4.45 -21.20 -28.02
C ASP A 157 -3.56 -21.37 -29.26
N GLU A 158 -4.16 -21.61 -30.42
CA GLU A 158 -3.47 -21.73 -31.72
C GLU A 158 -2.70 -20.45 -32.13
N ARG A 159 -2.90 -19.34 -31.41
CA ARG A 159 -2.28 -18.04 -31.67
C ARG A 159 -1.22 -17.65 -30.65
N GLU A 160 -0.85 -18.56 -29.74
CA GLU A 160 0.24 -18.36 -28.78
C GLU A 160 1.55 -17.98 -29.48
N VAL A 161 1.92 -18.69 -30.55
CA VAL A 161 3.12 -18.38 -31.35
C VAL A 161 3.09 -16.94 -31.85
N LYS A 162 1.95 -16.49 -32.36
CA LYS A 162 1.81 -15.13 -32.90
C LYS A 162 1.92 -14.07 -31.81
N ARG A 163 1.39 -14.35 -30.63
CA ARG A 163 1.52 -13.49 -29.44
C ARG A 163 2.97 -13.36 -29.02
N GLN A 164 3.71 -14.47 -28.94
CA GLN A 164 5.13 -14.44 -28.62
C GLN A 164 5.96 -13.67 -29.65
N GLU A 165 5.68 -13.83 -30.96
CA GLU A 165 6.30 -13.02 -32.01
C GLU A 165 6.10 -11.51 -31.81
N LEU A 166 4.89 -11.10 -31.41
CA LEU A 166 4.57 -9.68 -31.19
C LEU A 166 5.23 -9.12 -29.93
N ILE A 167 5.33 -9.92 -28.84
CA ILE A 167 6.07 -9.54 -27.64
C ILE A 167 7.53 -9.30 -27.98
N VAL A 168 8.17 -10.23 -28.71
CA VAL A 168 9.57 -10.10 -29.15
C VAL A 168 9.73 -8.86 -30.02
N ARG A 169 8.86 -8.67 -31.01
CA ARG A 169 8.88 -7.48 -31.89
C ARG A 169 8.73 -6.19 -31.10
N TYR A 170 7.81 -6.13 -30.13
CA TYR A 170 7.65 -4.96 -29.28
C TYR A 170 8.94 -4.66 -28.51
N ARG A 171 9.54 -5.67 -27.87
CA ARG A 171 10.76 -5.52 -27.08
C ARG A 171 11.94 -5.03 -27.94
N GLU A 172 12.10 -5.57 -29.13
CA GLU A 172 13.13 -5.14 -30.09
C GLU A 172 12.90 -3.68 -30.52
N LEU A 173 11.68 -3.35 -30.92
CA LEU A 173 11.30 -2.01 -31.34
C LEU A 173 11.51 -0.98 -30.22
N PHE A 174 11.07 -1.30 -29.00
CA PHE A 174 11.25 -0.45 -27.83
C PHE A 174 12.73 -0.30 -27.48
N SER A 175 13.53 -1.38 -27.52
CA SER A 175 14.96 -1.32 -27.24
C SER A 175 15.71 -0.40 -28.19
N VAL A 176 15.39 -0.45 -29.49
CA VAL A 176 15.97 0.47 -30.49
C VAL A 176 15.55 1.91 -30.20
N PHE A 177 14.25 2.14 -29.98
CA PHE A 177 13.71 3.47 -29.70
C PHE A 177 14.29 4.11 -28.42
N ALA A 178 14.48 3.30 -27.37
CA ALA A 178 15.01 3.74 -26.08
C ALA A 178 16.50 4.09 -26.14
N LYS A 179 17.30 3.39 -26.96
CA LYS A 179 18.73 3.67 -27.13
C LYS A 179 19.01 5.08 -27.64
N GLU A 180 18.13 5.61 -28.49
CA GLU A 180 18.21 6.98 -29.01
C GLU A 180 17.83 8.04 -27.97
N ARG A 181 17.31 7.63 -26.80
CA ARG A 181 16.74 8.47 -25.74
C ARG A 181 17.31 8.10 -24.36
N ALA A 182 18.59 7.74 -24.30
CA ALA A 182 19.22 7.22 -23.09
C ALA A 182 19.21 8.17 -21.87
N GLU A 183 19.08 9.48 -22.11
CA GLU A 183 19.00 10.50 -21.05
C GLU A 183 17.59 10.65 -20.43
N MET A 184 16.56 10.04 -21.03
CA MET A 184 15.18 10.13 -20.56
C MET A 184 14.86 9.05 -19.53
N SER A 185 13.93 9.35 -18.61
CA SER A 185 13.39 8.34 -17.70
C SER A 185 12.65 7.24 -18.48
N ALA A 186 12.59 6.01 -17.93
CA ALA A 186 11.91 4.90 -18.59
C ALA A 186 10.44 5.20 -18.94
N SER A 187 9.74 5.92 -18.06
CA SER A 187 8.36 6.36 -18.30
C SER A 187 8.26 7.42 -19.40
N ASP A 188 9.20 8.36 -19.48
CA ASP A 188 9.17 9.35 -20.54
C ASP A 188 9.45 8.72 -21.90
N VAL A 189 10.41 7.78 -21.96
CA VAL A 189 10.64 6.97 -23.17
C VAL A 189 9.38 6.19 -23.55
N GLN A 190 8.70 5.56 -22.59
CA GLN A 190 7.43 4.87 -22.84
C GLN A 190 6.34 5.79 -23.39
N ALA A 191 6.21 7.01 -22.85
CA ALA A 191 5.24 7.98 -23.32
C ALA A 191 5.51 8.44 -24.76
N GLU A 192 6.76 8.76 -25.09
CA GLU A 192 7.16 9.10 -26.46
C GLU A 192 6.97 7.93 -27.42
N PHE A 193 7.31 6.71 -26.98
CA PHE A 193 7.08 5.50 -27.75
C PHE A 193 5.59 5.33 -28.07
N PHE A 194 4.72 5.50 -27.07
CA PHE A 194 3.28 5.44 -27.29
C PHE A 194 2.78 6.56 -28.21
N ALA A 195 3.30 7.78 -28.09
CA ALA A 195 2.93 8.89 -28.95
C ALA A 195 3.24 8.60 -30.43
N GLN A 196 4.38 7.97 -30.71
CA GLN A 196 4.79 7.58 -32.07
C GLN A 196 4.01 6.37 -32.59
N PHE A 197 4.00 5.25 -31.85
CA PHE A 197 3.49 3.98 -32.37
C PHE A 197 2.00 3.76 -32.11
N GLN A 198 1.44 4.40 -31.08
CA GLN A 198 0.03 4.27 -30.66
C GLN A 198 -0.40 2.81 -30.47
N ILE A 199 0.46 2.02 -29.80
CA ILE A 199 0.22 0.62 -29.45
C ILE A 199 -0.38 0.58 -28.03
N LEU A 200 -1.58 0.05 -27.91
CA LEU A 200 -2.28 -0.23 -26.67
C LEU A 200 -2.08 -1.71 -26.29
N ILE A 201 -1.95 -1.98 -24.99
CA ILE A 201 -1.67 -3.31 -24.48
C ILE A 201 -2.73 -3.71 -23.46
N HIS A 202 -3.17 -4.96 -23.54
CA HIS A 202 -4.29 -5.48 -22.78
C HIS A 202 -3.99 -6.89 -22.26
N TYR A 203 -4.59 -7.27 -21.13
CA TYR A 203 -4.41 -8.61 -20.52
C TYR A 203 -5.75 -9.17 -20.05
N PRO A 204 -6.67 -9.51 -20.98
CA PRO A 204 -7.99 -10.01 -20.61
C PRO A 204 -7.89 -11.29 -19.78
N GLY A 205 -8.47 -11.27 -18.58
CA GLY A 205 -8.56 -12.45 -17.71
C GLY A 205 -7.25 -12.89 -17.04
N HIS A 206 -6.17 -12.07 -17.09
CA HIS A 206 -4.86 -12.46 -16.55
C HIS A 206 -4.91 -12.89 -15.07
N ALA A 207 -5.75 -12.26 -14.26
CA ALA A 207 -5.95 -12.60 -12.86
C ALA A 207 -6.38 -14.09 -12.69
N HIS A 208 -7.28 -14.58 -13.55
CA HIS A 208 -7.77 -15.96 -13.48
C HIS A 208 -6.79 -16.98 -14.06
N SER A 209 -5.82 -16.56 -14.89
CA SER A 209 -4.76 -17.46 -15.38
C SER A 209 -3.90 -18.04 -14.25
N LEU A 210 -3.91 -17.47 -13.04
CA LEU A 210 -3.26 -18.07 -11.87
C LEU A 210 -3.77 -19.51 -11.58
N ALA A 211 -4.97 -19.87 -12.05
CA ALA A 211 -5.49 -21.24 -11.96
C ALA A 211 -4.76 -22.25 -12.87
N GLU A 212 -3.97 -21.80 -13.85
CA GLU A 212 -3.12 -22.68 -14.66
C GLU A 212 -2.14 -23.44 -13.78
N PRO A 213 -1.97 -24.78 -13.94
CA PRO A 213 -1.13 -25.58 -13.04
C PRO A 213 0.31 -25.06 -12.90
N ARG A 214 0.91 -24.56 -13.99
CA ARG A 214 2.27 -24.00 -13.98
C ARG A 214 2.37 -22.74 -13.12
N LEU A 215 1.39 -21.83 -13.22
CA LEU A 215 1.38 -20.56 -12.50
C LEU A 215 0.98 -20.78 -11.04
N ARG A 216 0.06 -21.71 -10.78
CA ARG A 216 -0.31 -22.13 -9.43
C ARG A 216 0.86 -22.78 -8.68
N ALA A 217 1.66 -23.59 -9.37
CA ALA A 217 2.87 -24.18 -8.79
C ALA A 217 3.92 -23.12 -8.45
N LEU A 218 4.17 -22.17 -9.35
CA LEU A 218 5.08 -21.05 -9.08
C LEU A 218 4.59 -20.19 -7.90
N PHE A 219 3.29 -19.87 -7.87
CA PHE A 219 2.67 -19.17 -6.75
C PHE A 219 2.91 -19.89 -5.41
N ALA A 220 2.70 -21.21 -5.37
CA ALA A 220 2.90 -22.01 -4.17
C ALA A 220 4.37 -21.97 -3.71
N GLN A 221 5.32 -22.05 -4.64
CA GLN A 221 6.76 -21.93 -4.33
C GLN A 221 7.11 -20.55 -3.75
N VAL A 222 6.55 -19.48 -4.34
CA VAL A 222 6.79 -18.10 -3.87
C VAL A 222 6.17 -17.90 -2.48
N ALA A 223 4.95 -18.39 -2.26
CA ALA A 223 4.28 -18.36 -0.96
C ALA A 223 5.05 -19.13 0.12
N GLU A 224 5.54 -20.33 -0.21
CA GLU A 224 6.38 -21.13 0.69
C GLU A 224 7.70 -20.43 1.03
N ALA A 225 8.36 -19.82 0.04
CA ALA A 225 9.59 -19.06 0.24
C ALA A 225 9.40 -17.84 1.18
N ARG A 226 8.18 -17.28 1.22
CA ARG A 226 7.78 -16.21 2.16
C ARG A 226 7.16 -16.73 3.45
N ARG A 227 7.18 -18.06 3.65
CA ARG A 227 6.67 -18.77 4.83
C ARG A 227 5.20 -18.48 5.11
N LEU A 228 4.41 -18.26 4.06
CA LEU A 228 2.96 -18.13 4.22
C LEU A 228 2.36 -19.44 4.71
N THR A 229 1.37 -19.35 5.59
CA THR A 229 0.56 -20.52 5.92
C THR A 229 -0.30 -20.91 4.70
N PRO A 230 -0.80 -22.15 4.62
CA PRO A 230 -1.73 -22.54 3.55
C PRO A 230 -2.94 -21.60 3.45
N ASN A 231 -3.47 -21.13 4.59
CA ASN A 231 -4.60 -20.21 4.62
C ASN A 231 -4.22 -18.85 4.02
N ASP A 232 -3.09 -18.26 4.44
CA ASP A 232 -2.63 -16.96 3.91
C ASP A 232 -2.35 -17.04 2.40
N ALA A 233 -1.76 -18.15 1.94
CA ALA A 233 -1.49 -18.36 0.52
C ALA A 233 -2.80 -18.49 -0.29
N GLU A 234 -3.83 -19.13 0.25
CA GLU A 234 -5.14 -19.15 -0.40
C GLU A 234 -5.84 -17.79 -0.37
N ASP A 235 -5.75 -17.03 0.73
CA ASP A 235 -6.28 -15.67 0.81
C ASP A 235 -5.69 -14.79 -0.28
N ILE A 236 -4.37 -14.82 -0.44
CA ILE A 236 -3.69 -14.08 -1.52
C ILE A 236 -4.10 -14.58 -2.89
N SER A 237 -4.29 -15.88 -3.09
CA SER A 237 -4.81 -16.40 -4.36
C SER A 237 -6.19 -15.83 -4.69
N HIS A 238 -7.07 -15.72 -3.70
CA HIS A 238 -8.40 -15.13 -3.87
C HIS A 238 -8.34 -13.62 -4.10
N VAL A 239 -7.45 -12.91 -3.41
CA VAL A 239 -7.19 -11.49 -3.65
C VAL A 239 -6.70 -11.28 -5.09
N ILE A 240 -5.77 -12.09 -5.58
CA ILE A 240 -5.33 -12.06 -6.98
C ILE A 240 -6.51 -12.34 -7.93
N PHE A 241 -7.39 -13.30 -7.64
CA PHE A 241 -8.56 -13.52 -8.50
C PHE A 241 -9.56 -12.37 -8.51
N GLN A 242 -9.57 -11.49 -7.52
CA GLN A 242 -10.59 -10.45 -7.34
C GLN A 242 -10.08 -9.02 -7.53
N HIS A 243 -8.76 -8.79 -7.59
CA HIS A 243 -8.20 -7.43 -7.63
C HIS A 243 -8.73 -6.60 -8.81
N MET A 244 -8.76 -7.16 -10.03
CA MET A 244 -9.29 -6.46 -11.20
C MET A 244 -10.79 -6.16 -11.09
N ASP A 245 -11.57 -7.12 -10.60
CA ASP A 245 -13.01 -6.93 -10.40
C ASP A 245 -13.28 -5.82 -9.39
N ALA A 246 -12.49 -5.77 -8.32
CA ALA A 246 -12.58 -4.72 -7.31
C ALA A 246 -12.15 -3.36 -7.87
N ILE A 247 -11.06 -3.30 -8.65
CA ILE A 247 -10.62 -2.07 -9.33
C ILE A 247 -11.72 -1.49 -10.22
N VAL A 248 -12.43 -2.35 -10.96
CA VAL A 248 -13.56 -1.94 -11.81
C VAL A 248 -14.78 -1.54 -10.97
N ALA A 249 -15.09 -2.33 -9.93
CA ALA A 249 -16.30 -2.15 -9.14
C ALA A 249 -16.30 -0.86 -8.29
N PHE A 250 -15.13 -0.42 -7.85
CA PHE A 250 -14.93 0.75 -6.98
C PHE A 250 -14.45 2.01 -7.71
N GLN A 251 -14.64 2.09 -9.03
CA GLN A 251 -14.58 3.37 -9.76
C GLN A 251 -15.59 4.41 -9.22
N ARG A 252 -16.58 3.94 -8.45
CA ARG A 252 -17.50 4.73 -7.62
C ARG A 252 -17.77 3.96 -6.32
N ALA A 253 -18.21 4.65 -5.27
CA ALA A 253 -18.68 3.97 -4.06
C ALA A 253 -19.82 3.00 -4.41
N ASN A 254 -19.67 1.72 -4.03
CA ASN A 254 -20.52 0.65 -4.52
C ASN A 254 -20.78 -0.41 -3.44
N LEU A 255 -21.81 -0.18 -2.63
CA LEU A 255 -22.23 -1.10 -1.56
C LEU A 255 -22.57 -2.51 -2.09
N ARG A 256 -23.13 -2.62 -3.30
CA ARG A 256 -23.47 -3.93 -3.89
C ARG A 256 -22.21 -4.75 -4.18
N ALA A 257 -21.17 -4.11 -4.71
CA ALA A 257 -19.88 -4.76 -4.92
C ALA A 257 -19.22 -5.15 -3.60
N TYR A 258 -19.25 -4.27 -2.60
CA TYR A 258 -18.74 -4.59 -1.26
C TYR A 258 -19.40 -5.84 -0.68
N ASN A 259 -20.74 -5.89 -0.72
CA ASN A 259 -21.52 -7.07 -0.33
C ASN A 259 -21.14 -8.33 -1.13
N HIS A 260 -20.89 -8.19 -2.42
CA HIS A 260 -20.48 -9.29 -3.28
C HIS A 260 -19.13 -9.88 -2.84
N PHE A 261 -18.12 -9.04 -2.61
CA PHE A 261 -16.81 -9.50 -2.14
C PHE A 261 -16.86 -10.06 -0.71
N ALA A 262 -17.65 -9.46 0.18
CA ALA A 262 -17.90 -10.02 1.51
C ALA A 262 -18.56 -11.41 1.45
N HIS A 263 -19.53 -11.60 0.54
CA HIS A 263 -20.15 -12.89 0.31
C HIS A 263 -19.18 -13.89 -0.32
N TYR A 264 -18.36 -13.45 -1.28
CA TYR A 264 -17.31 -14.24 -1.90
C TYR A 264 -16.36 -14.80 -0.82
N ALA A 265 -15.83 -13.94 0.05
CA ALA A 265 -14.95 -14.35 1.15
C ALA A 265 -15.58 -15.46 2.02
N ARG A 266 -16.82 -15.24 2.48
CA ARG A 266 -17.56 -16.22 3.31
C ARG A 266 -17.83 -17.53 2.57
N HIS A 267 -18.13 -17.47 1.27
CA HIS A 267 -18.35 -18.66 0.44
C HIS A 267 -17.12 -19.56 0.39
N TYR A 268 -15.92 -18.97 0.36
CA TYR A 268 -14.64 -19.68 0.40
C TYR A 268 -14.10 -19.89 1.83
N GLY A 269 -14.96 -19.75 2.85
CA GLY A 269 -14.63 -20.05 4.25
C GLY A 269 -13.69 -19.05 4.91
N ARG A 270 -13.63 -17.80 4.41
CA ARG A 270 -12.76 -16.74 4.94
C ARG A 270 -13.51 -15.80 5.85
N ASP A 271 -12.77 -15.18 6.76
CA ASP A 271 -13.28 -13.99 7.44
C ASP A 271 -13.44 -12.87 6.40
N ALA A 272 -14.65 -12.31 6.34
CA ALA A 272 -14.97 -11.33 5.31
C ALA A 272 -14.25 -10.01 5.54
N ASP A 273 -13.98 -9.66 6.80
CA ASP A 273 -13.36 -8.40 7.15
C ASP A 273 -11.86 -8.46 6.84
N ASP A 274 -11.16 -9.50 7.33
CA ASP A 274 -9.73 -9.71 7.05
C ASP A 274 -9.45 -9.80 5.54
N PHE A 275 -10.32 -10.48 4.79
CA PHE A 275 -10.19 -10.59 3.33
C PHE A 275 -10.35 -9.24 2.62
N LEU A 276 -11.32 -8.42 3.04
CA LEU A 276 -11.60 -7.14 2.40
C LEU A 276 -10.52 -6.10 2.74
N ASP A 277 -9.98 -6.13 3.94
CA ASP A 277 -8.86 -5.28 4.34
C ASP A 277 -7.59 -5.65 3.55
N LEU A 278 -7.31 -6.95 3.40
CA LEU A 278 -6.21 -7.43 2.56
C LEU A 278 -6.41 -7.10 1.07
N LEU A 279 -7.63 -7.21 0.57
CA LEU A 279 -7.98 -6.83 -0.81
C LEU A 279 -7.79 -5.31 -1.01
N LEU A 280 -8.22 -4.48 -0.06
CA LEU A 280 -8.01 -3.04 -0.11
C LEU A 280 -6.51 -2.68 -0.08
N ALA A 281 -5.72 -3.33 0.77
CA ALA A 281 -4.28 -3.16 0.82
C ALA A 281 -3.60 -3.50 -0.51
N ALA A 282 -3.97 -4.63 -1.11
CA ALA A 282 -3.47 -5.04 -2.41
C ALA A 282 -3.82 -4.03 -3.52
N ILE A 283 -5.07 -3.56 -3.56
CA ILE A 283 -5.52 -2.56 -4.53
C ILE A 283 -4.86 -1.20 -4.32
N PHE A 284 -4.64 -0.77 -3.08
CA PHE A 284 -3.92 0.46 -2.79
C PHE A 284 -2.50 0.39 -3.35
N LEU A 285 -1.77 -0.69 -3.09
CA LEU A 285 -0.41 -0.85 -3.61
C LEU A 285 -0.37 -0.93 -5.15
N ASP A 286 -1.27 -1.70 -5.75
CA ASP A 286 -1.32 -1.97 -7.19
C ASP A 286 -1.93 -0.81 -8.00
N ALA A 287 -3.19 -0.48 -7.74
CA ALA A 287 -3.99 0.43 -8.56
C ALA A 287 -3.83 1.90 -8.18
N VAL A 288 -3.28 2.20 -6.99
CA VAL A 288 -3.02 3.57 -6.54
C VAL A 288 -1.54 3.86 -6.57
N CYS A 289 -0.71 3.11 -5.86
CA CYS A 289 0.70 3.45 -5.71
C CYS A 289 1.58 3.05 -6.90
N ALA A 290 1.26 1.95 -7.58
CA ALA A 290 2.06 1.46 -8.71
C ALA A 290 1.45 1.74 -10.09
N SER A 291 0.18 2.21 -10.15
CA SER A 291 -0.51 2.52 -11.41
C SER A 291 -0.51 4.00 -11.72
N ARG A 292 0.65 4.50 -12.12
CA ARG A 292 0.86 5.92 -12.42
C ARG A 292 0.08 6.35 -13.66
N ARG A 293 -0.71 7.42 -13.55
CA ARG A 293 -1.50 7.96 -14.68
C ARG A 293 -0.72 9.03 -15.41
N ARG A 294 -0.85 9.07 -16.73
CA ARG A 294 -0.30 10.15 -17.58
C ARG A 294 -1.39 10.74 -18.46
N GLY A 295 -1.39 12.06 -18.58
CA GLY A 295 -2.31 12.81 -19.43
C GLY A 295 -1.71 14.14 -19.86
N VAL A 296 -2.53 14.99 -20.48
CA VAL A 296 -2.10 16.28 -21.05
C VAL A 296 -1.54 17.24 -19.98
N HIS A 297 -1.97 17.09 -18.73
CA HIS A 297 -1.58 17.95 -17.61
C HIS A 297 -0.42 17.41 -16.77
N GLY A 298 0.21 16.31 -17.21
CA GLY A 298 1.31 15.67 -16.50
C GLY A 298 0.97 14.29 -15.98
N VAL A 299 1.61 13.93 -14.87
CA VAL A 299 1.56 12.63 -14.22
C VAL A 299 0.94 12.78 -12.84
N TRP A 300 0.07 11.86 -12.44
CA TRP A 300 -0.56 11.87 -11.12
C TRP A 300 -0.91 10.45 -10.65
N TYR A 301 -1.20 10.32 -9.36
CA TYR A 301 -1.70 9.10 -8.76
C TYR A 301 -3.14 9.28 -8.27
N ASP A 302 -3.99 8.27 -8.47
CA ASP A 302 -5.43 8.40 -8.21
C ASP A 302 -5.86 7.58 -6.99
N ALA A 303 -5.99 8.24 -5.84
CA ALA A 303 -6.48 7.64 -4.61
C ALA A 303 -7.99 7.36 -4.59
N THR A 304 -8.74 7.84 -5.59
CA THR A 304 -10.22 7.82 -5.60
C THR A 304 -10.80 6.44 -5.40
N LEU A 305 -10.15 5.41 -5.94
CA LEU A 305 -10.58 4.02 -5.82
C LEU A 305 -10.63 3.58 -4.35
N VAL A 306 -9.56 3.85 -3.58
CA VAL A 306 -9.51 3.57 -2.14
C VAL A 306 -10.58 4.35 -1.40
N VAL A 307 -10.79 5.63 -1.73
CA VAL A 307 -11.85 6.45 -1.12
C VAL A 307 -13.23 5.83 -1.34
N HIS A 308 -13.51 5.35 -2.55
CA HIS A 308 -14.77 4.72 -2.88
C HIS A 308 -14.97 3.36 -2.22
N PHE A 309 -13.90 2.57 -2.08
CA PHE A 309 -13.93 1.31 -1.34
C PHE A 309 -14.28 1.58 0.14
N LEU A 310 -13.58 2.51 0.79
CA LEU A 310 -13.84 2.89 2.18
C LEU A 310 -15.23 3.50 2.38
N ALA A 311 -15.71 4.31 1.43
CA ALA A 311 -17.06 4.84 1.47
C ALA A 311 -18.12 3.73 1.41
N ALA A 312 -17.89 2.69 0.60
CA ALA A 312 -18.77 1.52 0.51
C ALA A 312 -18.73 0.68 1.78
N GLU A 313 -17.55 0.49 2.40
CA GLU A 313 -17.45 -0.18 3.71
C GLU A 313 -18.26 0.57 4.75
N ARG A 314 -18.10 1.89 4.84
CA ARG A 314 -18.78 2.70 5.85
C ARG A 314 -20.30 2.59 5.77
N GLU A 315 -20.84 2.44 4.56
CA GLU A 315 -22.27 2.19 4.36
C GLU A 315 -22.67 0.76 4.76
N TYR A 316 -21.79 -0.22 4.51
CA TYR A 316 -22.01 -1.63 4.84
C TYR A 316 -21.95 -1.91 6.35
N ALA A 317 -20.93 -1.38 7.04
CA ALA A 317 -20.58 -1.74 8.41
C ALA A 317 -20.25 -0.51 9.27
N PRO A 318 -21.23 0.39 9.54
CA PRO A 318 -20.99 1.60 10.33
C PRO A 318 -20.51 1.30 11.76
N TRP A 319 -20.81 0.14 12.33
CA TRP A 319 -20.36 -0.28 13.67
C TRP A 319 -18.85 -0.50 13.75
N LYS A 320 -18.18 -0.85 12.63
CA LYS A 320 -16.72 -1.02 12.61
C LYS A 320 -16.01 0.27 13.01
N ARG A 321 -16.57 1.42 12.65
CA ARG A 321 -16.03 2.72 13.07
C ARG A 321 -15.99 2.87 14.59
N GLU A 322 -17.05 2.46 15.29
CA GLU A 322 -17.08 2.53 16.76
C GLU A 322 -16.04 1.60 17.37
N GLN A 323 -15.88 0.39 16.80
CA GLN A 323 -14.85 -0.56 17.22
C GLN A 323 -13.43 -0.02 16.99
N ARG A 324 -13.17 0.57 15.81
CA ARG A 324 -11.89 1.21 15.45
C ARG A 324 -11.57 2.39 16.36
N LEU A 325 -12.55 3.25 16.63
CA LEU A 325 -12.39 4.37 17.57
C LEU A 325 -12.03 3.86 18.97
N LYS A 326 -12.72 2.82 19.45
CA LYS A 326 -12.40 2.20 20.74
C LYS A 326 -11.00 1.57 20.76
N ALA A 327 -10.63 0.84 19.71
CA ALA A 327 -9.31 0.22 19.58
C ALA A 327 -8.19 1.27 19.61
N ARG A 328 -8.39 2.43 18.95
CA ARG A 328 -7.45 3.57 18.99
C ARG A 328 -7.36 4.19 20.36
N GLU A 329 -8.48 4.39 21.03
CA GLU A 329 -8.48 4.91 22.40
C GLU A 329 -7.73 3.95 23.34
N ASP A 330 -7.95 2.64 23.19
CA ASP A 330 -7.26 1.61 23.95
C ASP A 330 -5.75 1.57 23.62
N ALA A 331 -5.36 1.68 22.34
CA ALA A 331 -3.96 1.74 21.89
C ALA A 331 -3.25 3.01 22.38
N ARG A 332 -3.89 4.18 22.22
CA ARG A 332 -3.37 5.46 22.73
C ARG A 332 -3.20 5.42 24.24
N ARG A 333 -4.15 4.83 24.95
CA ARG A 333 -4.06 4.63 26.41
C ARG A 333 -2.92 3.68 26.77
N LYS A 334 -2.73 2.59 26.02
CA LYS A 334 -1.64 1.63 26.25
C LYS A 334 -0.27 2.28 26.03
N GLU A 335 -0.13 3.05 24.96
CA GLU A 335 1.09 3.78 24.62
C GLU A 335 1.40 4.90 25.62
N GLU A 336 0.38 5.66 26.02
CA GLU A 336 0.51 6.63 27.09
C GLU A 336 0.95 5.98 28.41
N ASN A 337 0.33 4.86 28.78
CA ASN A 337 0.74 4.10 29.96
C ASN A 337 2.17 3.57 29.86
N ARG A 338 2.63 3.20 28.66
CA ARG A 338 4.02 2.80 28.41
C ARG A 338 4.97 3.97 28.67
N ARG A 339 4.71 5.14 28.08
CA ARG A 339 5.53 6.36 28.27
C ARG A 339 5.56 6.81 29.72
N LEU A 340 4.41 6.77 30.40
CA LEU A 340 4.32 7.06 31.84
C LEU A 340 5.18 6.08 32.65
N ARG A 341 5.18 4.79 32.32
CA ARG A 341 6.01 3.79 32.99
C ARG A 341 7.50 4.00 32.71
N GLU A 342 7.88 4.30 31.47
CA GLU A 342 9.27 4.57 31.08
C GLU A 342 9.83 5.78 31.84
N ALA A 343 9.05 6.85 31.95
CA ALA A 343 9.38 8.01 32.75
C ALA A 343 9.17 7.82 34.28
N LYS A 344 8.85 6.60 34.74
CA LYS A 344 8.59 6.28 36.16
C LYS A 344 7.50 7.14 36.81
N LEU A 345 6.50 7.52 36.03
CA LEU A 345 5.28 8.21 36.42
C LEU A 345 4.08 7.26 36.54
N ASP A 346 4.30 5.95 36.49
CA ASP A 346 3.28 4.96 36.82
C ASP A 346 2.97 4.91 38.32
N GLY A 347 1.88 4.23 38.68
CA GLY A 347 1.40 4.16 40.06
C GLY A 347 2.42 3.61 41.05
N ASP A 348 3.15 2.55 40.70
CA ASP A 348 4.08 1.89 41.62
C ASP A 348 5.33 2.74 41.84
N SER A 349 5.85 3.32 40.76
CA SER A 349 6.98 4.25 40.81
C SER A 349 6.68 5.50 41.64
N LEU A 350 5.45 6.03 41.54
CA LEU A 350 5.03 7.21 42.30
C LEU A 350 4.65 6.89 43.75
N LEU A 351 4.07 5.72 44.03
CA LEU A 351 3.87 5.24 45.40
C LEU A 351 5.20 5.17 46.16
N THR A 352 6.22 4.63 45.48
CA THR A 352 7.57 4.52 46.02
C THR A 352 8.19 5.90 46.24
N LEU A 353 8.09 6.80 45.25
CA LEU A 353 8.64 8.16 45.34
C LEU A 353 8.01 8.96 46.50
N PHE A 354 6.69 8.91 46.63
CA PHE A 354 5.98 9.65 47.68
C PHE A 354 5.95 8.93 49.03
N GLN A 355 6.46 7.69 49.11
CA GLN A 355 6.38 6.82 50.29
C GLN A 355 4.93 6.68 50.81
N MET A 356 3.98 6.57 49.88
CA MET A 356 2.55 6.47 50.18
C MET A 356 2.05 5.04 50.00
N GLN A 357 0.89 4.75 50.58
CA GLN A 357 0.11 3.55 50.28
C GLN A 357 -1.05 3.87 49.32
N THR A 358 -1.54 2.84 48.62
CA THR A 358 -2.71 2.94 47.76
C THR A 358 -3.91 3.48 48.53
N SER A 359 -4.38 4.67 48.15
CA SER A 359 -5.49 5.37 48.81
C SER A 359 -6.17 6.32 47.82
N PRO A 360 -7.41 6.77 48.07
CA PRO A 360 -8.07 7.79 47.26
C PRO A 360 -7.27 9.09 47.13
N GLN A 361 -6.50 9.44 48.17
CA GLN A 361 -5.61 10.60 48.16
C GLN A 361 -4.45 10.40 47.17
N PHE A 362 -3.82 9.22 47.17
CA PHE A 362 -2.80 8.89 46.17
C PHE A 362 -3.39 8.90 44.75
N GLY A 363 -4.59 8.37 44.54
CA GLY A 363 -5.27 8.43 43.24
C GLY A 363 -5.45 9.86 42.72
N SER A 364 -5.78 10.81 43.60
CA SER A 364 -5.88 12.24 43.26
C SER A 364 -4.52 12.85 42.88
N ILE A 365 -3.46 12.48 43.61
CA ILE A 365 -2.08 12.93 43.32
C ILE A 365 -1.61 12.37 41.98
N LEU A 366 -1.79 11.07 41.75
CA LEU A 366 -1.44 10.39 40.50
C LEU A 366 -2.10 11.08 39.30
N ALA A 367 -3.42 11.35 39.39
CA ALA A 367 -4.15 12.06 38.35
C ALA A 367 -3.63 13.49 38.13
N ALA A 368 -3.26 14.21 39.19
CA ALA A 368 -2.69 15.55 39.09
C ALA A 368 -1.29 15.54 38.43
N VAL A 369 -0.45 14.56 38.78
CA VAL A 369 0.86 14.36 38.17
C VAL A 369 0.73 14.03 36.68
N HIS A 370 -0.18 13.12 36.30
CA HIS A 370 -0.42 12.78 34.88
C HIS A 370 -0.90 14.00 34.08
N LYS A 371 -1.83 14.79 34.61
CA LYS A 371 -2.27 16.04 33.98
C LYS A 371 -1.12 17.05 33.84
N ALA A 372 -0.27 17.17 34.86
CA ALA A 372 0.89 18.04 34.80
C ALA A 372 1.94 17.57 33.79
N ALA A 373 2.15 16.26 33.68
CA ALA A 373 3.04 15.66 32.68
C ALA A 373 2.60 16.02 31.25
N ARG A 374 1.29 15.96 30.99
CA ARG A 374 0.65 16.39 29.73
C ARG A 374 0.64 17.91 29.50
N GLY A 375 1.04 18.70 30.49
CA GLY A 375 1.02 20.17 30.41
C GLY A 375 -0.36 20.80 30.61
N GLU A 376 -1.34 20.04 31.09
CA GLU A 376 -2.71 20.50 31.33
C GLU A 376 -2.83 21.34 32.61
N CYS A 377 -1.95 21.11 33.59
CA CYS A 377 -1.90 21.86 34.84
C CYS A 377 -0.46 21.97 35.40
N PRO A 378 -0.23 22.83 36.40
CA PRO A 378 1.04 22.84 37.14
C PRO A 378 1.24 21.54 37.93
N LEU A 379 2.50 21.20 38.23
CA LEU A 379 2.82 20.13 39.17
C LEU A 379 2.30 20.48 40.58
N PRO A 380 1.85 19.50 41.38
CA PRO A 380 1.47 19.74 42.76
C PRO A 380 2.67 20.26 43.57
N THR A 381 2.49 21.35 44.33
CA THR A 381 3.58 22.03 45.06
C THR A 381 3.69 21.61 46.53
N SER A 382 2.83 20.73 47.01
CA SER A 382 2.74 20.35 48.44
C SER A 382 3.80 19.35 48.89
N PHE A 383 4.77 19.00 48.04
CA PHE A 383 5.80 18.01 48.34
C PHE A 383 7.13 18.64 48.78
N PRO A 384 7.96 17.90 49.54
CA PRO A 384 9.36 18.26 49.79
C PRO A 384 10.12 18.60 48.50
N ALA A 385 11.11 19.51 48.60
CA ALA A 385 11.81 20.06 47.46
C ALA A 385 12.59 19.01 46.63
N ASP A 386 13.14 17.99 47.29
CA ASP A 386 13.80 16.85 46.67
C ASP A 386 12.83 16.00 45.84
N ILE A 387 11.63 15.76 46.36
CA ILE A 387 10.57 15.04 45.63
C ILE A 387 10.07 15.86 44.43
N LEU A 388 9.90 17.18 44.60
CA LEU A 388 9.50 18.07 43.50
C LEU A 388 10.52 18.06 42.36
N GLN A 389 11.82 18.14 42.69
CA GLN A 389 12.88 18.12 41.68
C GLN A 389 12.92 16.81 40.90
N GLU A 390 12.79 15.67 41.59
CA GLU A 390 12.73 14.35 40.95
C GLU A 390 11.47 14.20 40.08
N LEU A 391 10.33 14.73 40.53
CA LEU A 391 9.08 14.72 39.78
C LEU A 391 9.16 15.58 38.51
N GLU A 392 9.82 16.74 38.58
CA GLU A 392 10.12 17.58 37.42
C GLU A 392 11.00 16.86 36.40
N ASN A 393 12.05 16.17 36.86
CA ASN A 393 12.94 15.40 35.98
C ASN A 393 12.15 14.32 35.21
N ARG A 394 11.30 13.57 35.90
CA ARG A 394 10.45 12.53 35.29
C ARG A 394 9.42 13.11 34.32
N VAL A 395 8.83 14.27 34.63
CA VAL A 395 7.93 14.98 33.70
C VAL A 395 8.67 15.44 32.45
N MET A 396 9.91 15.93 32.59
CA MET A 396 10.74 16.31 31.45
C MET A 396 11.11 15.09 30.60
N GLU A 397 11.45 13.97 31.23
CA GLU A 397 11.68 12.70 30.54
C GLU A 397 10.43 12.24 29.78
N TYR A 398 9.26 12.21 30.42
CA TYR A 398 7.99 11.90 29.76
C TYR A 398 7.72 12.77 28.54
N ARG A 399 7.97 14.08 28.63
CA ARG A 399 7.78 15.02 27.52
C ARG A 399 8.78 14.83 26.39
N SER A 400 9.96 14.27 26.66
CA SER A 400 10.93 13.89 25.62
C SER A 400 10.53 12.63 24.85
N LEU A 401 9.60 11.83 25.41
CA LEU A 401 9.03 10.63 24.78
C LEU A 401 7.74 10.91 23.98
N ILE A 402 7.30 12.17 23.93
CA ILE A 402 6.16 12.62 23.11
C ILE A 402 6.70 13.18 21.80
#